data_AF-G9KXC9-F1
#
_entry.id   AF-G9KXC9-F1
#
_cell.length_a   1.000
_cell.length_b   1.000
_cell.length_c   1.000
_cell.angle_alpha   90.00
_cell.angle_beta   90.00
_cell.angle_gamma   90.00
#
_symmetry.space_group_name_H-M   'P 1'
#
loop_
_entity.id
_entity.type
_entity.pdbx_description
1 polymer ?
#
loop_
_entity_poly.entity_id
_entity_poly.type
_entity_poly.pdbx_seq_one_letter_code
_entity_poly.pdbx_strand_id
1 'polypeptide(L)'
;IANKSSFELEVGEIAADGSMPTNKWNYIASSECLPFWPENLSGKLCVRVVGHEGSSKPFFYNRQDNGTLLSLEELNGGILVDVNTAEHSTVITFSDYHEGSAPALVINHTSQDVLTYKQSGSQEEVHLVPGEARLFAWADPTGTRKLTWTYAANTGEHSLLKDECGQFPYDANTQIHWVSFLDGRQRVLLFTDDVALVSKALQAEEMEQADHEITFSLHSLGLSLVNNENKQEVSYVGITSSGVVWEMKPKQKWKPFSQKQIMLLEQSYKKYQVSKDHGWIKLDNNFEVNFDKVPMEMRLPVHCPIKRDFLSGIQIEFKQSPHQRSLRA
;
A
#
# COMPACT_ATOMS: atom_id res chain seq x y z
N ILE A 1 -13.19 -21.26 -6.22
CA ILE A 1 -11.97 -20.87 -6.95
C ILE A 1 -12.38 -19.88 -8.04
N ALA A 2 -11.80 -18.69 -8.06
CA ALA A 2 -12.09 -17.65 -9.06
C ALA A 2 -10.89 -17.48 -9.98
N ASN A 3 -11.07 -17.69 -11.28
CA ASN A 3 -10.04 -17.42 -12.27
C ASN A 3 -10.28 -16.02 -12.85
N LYS A 4 -9.44 -15.05 -12.48
CA LYS A 4 -9.43 -13.70 -13.05
C LYS A 4 -8.27 -13.49 -14.02
N SER A 5 -7.52 -14.54 -14.33
CA SER A 5 -6.43 -14.49 -15.30
C SER A 5 -6.96 -14.64 -16.73
N SER A 6 -6.13 -14.27 -17.69
CA SER A 6 -6.36 -14.49 -19.12
C SER A 6 -6.25 -15.97 -19.54
N PHE A 7 -5.73 -16.84 -18.68
CA PHE A 7 -5.55 -18.26 -18.98
C PHE A 7 -6.80 -19.09 -18.71
N GLU A 8 -6.96 -20.16 -19.48
CA GLU A 8 -7.81 -21.29 -19.11
C GLU A 8 -6.99 -22.22 -18.20
N LEU A 9 -7.52 -22.52 -17.02
CA LEU A 9 -6.77 -23.17 -15.95
C LEU A 9 -7.35 -24.53 -15.61
N GLU A 10 -6.46 -25.44 -15.22
CA GLU A 10 -6.80 -26.70 -14.59
C GLU A 10 -6.19 -26.74 -13.19
N VAL A 11 -7.04 -26.99 -12.19
CA VAL A 11 -6.61 -27.06 -10.79
C VAL A 11 -6.71 -28.48 -10.28
N GLY A 12 -5.61 -28.98 -9.73
CA GLY A 12 -5.50 -30.35 -9.23
C GLY A 12 -5.12 -30.39 -7.75
N GLU A 13 -5.68 -31.37 -7.04
CA GLU A 13 -5.34 -31.63 -5.64
C GLU A 13 -4.05 -32.42 -5.54
N ILE A 14 -3.16 -31.99 -4.64
CA ILE A 14 -1.98 -32.77 -4.30
C ILE A 14 -2.40 -33.93 -3.40
N ALA A 15 -1.86 -35.11 -3.65
CA ALA A 15 -2.13 -36.28 -2.83
C ALA A 15 -1.54 -36.15 -1.41
N ALA A 16 -2.04 -36.94 -0.46
CA ALA A 16 -1.56 -36.90 0.93
C ALA A 16 -0.08 -37.32 1.06
N ASP A 17 0.44 -38.10 0.12
CA ASP A 17 1.85 -38.49 0.01
C ASP A 17 2.72 -37.46 -0.72
N GLY A 18 2.12 -36.34 -1.17
CA GLY A 18 2.80 -35.27 -1.90
C GLY A 18 2.90 -35.49 -3.41
N SER A 19 2.32 -36.58 -3.95
CA SER A 19 2.32 -36.83 -5.39
C SER A 19 1.42 -35.85 -6.16
N MET A 20 1.85 -35.53 -7.39
CA MET A 20 1.11 -34.64 -8.28
C MET A 20 -0.16 -35.33 -8.83
N PRO A 21 -1.22 -34.57 -9.11
CA PRO A 21 -2.47 -35.10 -9.67
C PRO A 21 -2.23 -35.71 -11.06
N THR A 22 -2.68 -36.94 -11.24
CA THR A 22 -2.50 -37.70 -12.49
C THR A 22 -3.67 -37.52 -13.44
N ASN A 23 -4.91 -37.66 -12.97
CA ASN A 23 -6.11 -37.65 -13.82
C ASN A 23 -7.21 -36.67 -13.40
N LYS A 24 -7.23 -36.23 -12.13
CA LYS A 24 -8.32 -35.41 -11.60
C LYS A 24 -7.96 -33.93 -11.60
N TRP A 25 -8.25 -33.28 -12.74
CA TRP A 25 -8.08 -31.85 -12.94
C TRP A 25 -9.44 -31.16 -13.05
N ASN A 26 -9.58 -30.01 -12.41
CA ASN A 26 -10.79 -29.22 -12.44
C ASN A 26 -10.58 -28.03 -13.38
N TYR A 27 -11.26 -28.05 -14.52
CA TYR A 27 -11.22 -26.99 -15.51
C TYR A 27 -11.94 -25.73 -15.01
N ILE A 28 -11.34 -24.56 -15.25
CA ILE A 28 -11.89 -23.25 -14.93
C ILE A 28 -11.54 -22.29 -16.07
N ALA A 29 -12.55 -21.83 -16.82
CA ALA A 29 -12.31 -20.87 -17.90
C ALA A 29 -11.87 -19.51 -17.36
N SER A 30 -11.32 -18.66 -18.23
CA SER A 30 -11.00 -17.27 -17.88
C SER A 30 -12.25 -16.53 -17.41
N SER A 31 -12.11 -15.73 -16.35
CA SER A 31 -13.19 -14.94 -15.74
C SER A 31 -14.32 -15.75 -15.10
N GLU A 32 -14.15 -17.07 -14.92
CA GLU A 32 -15.14 -17.93 -14.27
C GLU A 32 -14.83 -18.20 -12.79
N CYS A 33 -15.86 -18.67 -12.06
CA CYS A 33 -15.75 -19.13 -10.69
C CYS A 33 -16.28 -20.55 -10.57
N LEU A 34 -15.43 -21.46 -10.12
CA LEU A 34 -15.76 -22.85 -9.88
C LEU A 34 -15.88 -23.10 -8.37
N PRO A 35 -17.04 -23.58 -7.87
CA PRO A 35 -17.13 -24.06 -6.50
C PRO A 35 -16.36 -25.38 -6.39
N PHE A 36 -15.58 -25.52 -5.33
CA PHE A 36 -14.60 -26.59 -5.19
C PHE A 36 -14.68 -27.22 -3.80
N TRP A 37 -14.74 -28.55 -3.77
CA TRP A 37 -14.76 -29.34 -2.54
C TRP A 37 -13.54 -30.26 -2.53
N PRO A 38 -12.54 -29.98 -1.67
CA PRO A 38 -11.36 -30.82 -1.56
C PRO A 38 -11.74 -32.22 -1.10
N GLU A 39 -11.21 -33.24 -1.76
CA GLU A 39 -11.34 -34.65 -1.37
C GLU A 39 -10.09 -35.14 -0.64
N ASN A 40 -8.96 -34.47 -0.81
CA ASN A 40 -7.70 -34.81 -0.16
C ASN A 40 -7.45 -33.99 1.11
N LEU A 41 -6.72 -34.58 2.05
CA LEU A 41 -6.34 -33.95 3.31
C LEU A 41 -4.97 -33.25 3.26
N SER A 42 -4.31 -33.23 2.09
CA SER A 42 -2.99 -32.58 1.92
C SER A 42 -3.03 -31.06 2.19
N GLY A 43 -4.19 -30.42 1.99
CA GLY A 43 -4.32 -28.97 2.11
C GLY A 43 -3.63 -28.18 0.98
N LYS A 44 -3.19 -28.86 -0.09
CA LYS A 44 -2.40 -28.27 -1.18
C LYS A 44 -3.07 -28.47 -2.54
N LEU A 45 -2.97 -27.44 -3.38
CA LEU A 45 -3.35 -27.49 -4.80
C LEU A 45 -2.14 -27.17 -5.67
N CYS A 46 -2.24 -27.53 -6.94
CA CYS A 46 -1.40 -27.01 -8.02
C CYS A 46 -2.30 -26.56 -9.17
N VAL A 47 -1.75 -25.74 -10.05
CA VAL A 47 -2.46 -25.24 -11.23
C VAL A 47 -1.62 -25.45 -12.48
N ARG A 48 -2.25 -25.77 -13.60
CA ARG A 48 -1.61 -25.76 -14.92
C ARG A 48 -2.48 -25.00 -15.92
N VAL A 49 -1.85 -24.54 -16.98
CA VAL A 49 -2.56 -23.90 -18.09
C VAL A 49 -3.02 -24.98 -19.06
N VAL A 50 -4.26 -24.89 -19.54
CA VAL A 50 -4.81 -25.84 -20.51
C VAL A 50 -3.92 -25.90 -21.74
N GLY A 51 -3.64 -27.11 -22.22
CA GLY A 51 -2.75 -27.37 -23.36
C GLY A 51 -1.25 -27.40 -23.02
N HIS A 52 -0.87 -27.23 -21.75
CA HIS A 52 0.50 -27.39 -21.26
C HIS A 52 0.59 -28.57 -20.30
N GLU A 53 1.70 -29.31 -20.35
CA GLU A 53 1.94 -30.46 -19.47
C GLU A 53 2.49 -29.99 -18.11
N GLY A 54 3.26 -28.90 -18.11
CA GLY A 54 3.85 -28.31 -16.92
C GLY A 54 2.81 -27.70 -15.97
N SER A 55 2.84 -28.12 -14.71
CA SER A 55 2.06 -27.55 -13.61
C SER A 55 2.92 -26.73 -12.67
N SER A 56 2.30 -25.78 -11.97
CA SER A 56 2.93 -25.06 -10.88
C SER A 56 3.40 -25.99 -9.77
N LYS A 57 4.35 -25.50 -8.98
CA LYS A 57 4.63 -26.07 -7.66
C LYS A 57 3.38 -25.95 -6.76
N PRO A 58 3.21 -26.83 -5.76
CA PRO A 58 2.07 -26.79 -4.85
C PRO A 58 1.98 -25.49 -4.05
N PHE A 59 0.76 -25.10 -3.68
CA PHE A 59 0.49 -24.02 -2.74
C PHE A 59 -0.60 -24.44 -1.74
N PHE A 60 -0.63 -23.83 -0.56
CA PHE A 60 -1.66 -24.12 0.45
C PHE A 60 -2.96 -23.39 0.11
N TYR A 61 -4.10 -24.09 0.18
CA TYR A 61 -5.41 -23.44 0.10
C TYR A 61 -6.07 -23.22 1.46
N ASN A 62 -5.51 -23.80 2.53
CA ASN A 62 -6.10 -23.80 3.87
C ASN A 62 -5.48 -22.76 4.81
N ARG A 63 -4.74 -21.79 4.28
CA ARG A 63 -4.07 -20.72 5.03
C ARG A 63 -4.19 -19.42 4.25
N GLN A 64 -4.32 -18.31 4.96
CA GLN A 64 -4.29 -16.98 4.36
C GLN A 64 -2.95 -16.76 3.64
N ASP A 65 -3.02 -16.36 2.37
CA ASP A 65 -1.88 -15.99 1.55
C ASP A 65 -2.27 -14.86 0.61
N ASN A 66 -1.66 -13.69 0.80
CA ASN A 66 -2.04 -12.44 0.11
C ASN A 66 -1.19 -12.20 -1.14
N GLY A 67 -1.08 -13.23 -1.99
CA GLY A 67 -0.42 -13.12 -3.28
C GLY A 67 0.89 -13.90 -3.31
N THR A 68 0.86 -15.03 -3.99
CA THR A 68 2.01 -15.86 -4.28
C THR A 68 2.16 -16.00 -5.79
N LEU A 69 3.35 -15.68 -6.30
CA LEU A 69 3.68 -15.94 -7.69
C LEU A 69 4.04 -17.41 -7.87
N LEU A 70 3.27 -18.09 -8.71
CA LEU A 70 3.54 -19.45 -9.15
C LEU A 70 4.25 -19.39 -10.51
N SER A 71 5.47 -19.94 -10.57
CA SER A 71 6.22 -20.07 -11.83
C SER A 71 5.55 -21.07 -12.77
N LEU A 72 5.40 -20.69 -14.03
CA LEU A 72 4.92 -21.52 -15.12
C LEU A 72 6.06 -21.66 -16.14
N GLU A 73 6.98 -22.59 -15.88
CA GLU A 73 8.26 -22.71 -16.59
C GLU A 73 8.09 -22.85 -18.11
N GLU A 74 7.15 -23.69 -18.57
CA GLU A 74 6.90 -23.90 -20.00
C GLU A 74 6.43 -22.63 -20.74
N LEU A 75 5.84 -21.68 -20.00
CA LEU A 75 5.30 -20.43 -20.54
C LEU A 75 6.26 -19.25 -20.40
N ASN A 76 7.44 -19.45 -19.79
CA ASN A 76 8.34 -18.36 -19.37
C ASN A 76 7.59 -17.24 -18.62
N GLY A 77 6.62 -17.62 -17.78
CA GLY A 77 5.73 -16.69 -17.11
C GLY A 77 5.36 -17.15 -15.71
N GLY A 78 4.31 -16.54 -15.17
CA GLY A 78 3.77 -16.95 -13.89
C GLY A 78 2.33 -16.49 -13.70
N ILE A 79 1.69 -17.04 -12.69
CA ILE A 79 0.33 -16.71 -12.30
C ILE A 79 0.31 -16.39 -10.82
N LEU A 80 -0.43 -15.35 -10.44
CA LEU A 80 -0.63 -15.01 -9.05
C LEU A 80 -1.74 -15.87 -8.45
N VAL A 81 -1.53 -16.34 -7.23
CA VAL A 81 -2.57 -16.96 -6.41
C VAL A 81 -2.76 -16.21 -5.10
N ASP A 82 -3.99 -15.81 -4.82
CA ASP A 82 -4.43 -15.25 -3.55
C ASP A 82 -5.36 -16.24 -2.85
N VAL A 83 -5.08 -16.54 -1.59
CA VAL A 83 -5.90 -17.42 -0.76
C VAL A 83 -6.43 -16.62 0.41
N ASN A 84 -7.73 -16.36 0.39
CA ASN A 84 -8.42 -15.65 1.45
C ASN A 84 -9.29 -16.63 2.24
N THR A 85 -8.87 -16.90 3.48
CA THR A 85 -9.57 -17.80 4.41
C THR A 85 -10.50 -17.01 5.31
N ALA A 86 -11.80 -17.28 5.25
CA ALA A 86 -12.82 -16.80 6.17
C ALA A 86 -13.36 -17.95 7.02
N GLU A 87 -14.16 -17.64 8.04
CA GLU A 87 -14.65 -18.59 9.05
C GLU A 87 -15.43 -19.78 8.44
N HIS A 88 -16.08 -19.58 7.29
CA HIS A 88 -16.94 -20.59 6.65
C HIS A 88 -16.61 -20.83 5.17
N SER A 89 -15.58 -20.19 4.62
CA SER A 89 -15.21 -20.38 3.21
C SER A 89 -13.77 -19.97 2.94
N THR A 90 -13.16 -20.58 1.94
CA THR A 90 -11.87 -20.14 1.39
C THR A 90 -12.08 -19.71 -0.05
N VAL A 91 -11.66 -18.50 -0.38
CA VAL A 91 -11.65 -17.99 -1.74
C VAL A 91 -10.23 -18.02 -2.27
N ILE A 92 -10.00 -18.85 -3.28
CA ILE A 92 -8.76 -18.91 -4.05
C ILE A 92 -8.97 -18.10 -5.32
N THR A 93 -8.15 -17.09 -5.56
CA THR A 93 -8.21 -16.24 -6.75
C THR A 93 -6.92 -16.39 -7.55
N PHE A 94 -7.04 -16.65 -8.85
CA PHE A 94 -5.92 -16.58 -9.79
C PHE A 94 -5.98 -15.28 -10.60
N SER A 95 -4.85 -14.65 -10.82
CA SER A 95 -4.74 -13.41 -11.60
C SER A 95 -3.47 -13.40 -12.45
N ASP A 96 -3.50 -12.63 -13.54
CA ASP A 96 -2.34 -12.47 -14.42
C ASP A 96 -1.14 -11.86 -13.66
N TYR A 97 0.06 -12.23 -14.10
CA TYR A 97 1.27 -11.54 -13.68
C TYR A 97 1.20 -10.06 -14.07
N HIS A 98 1.62 -9.19 -13.16
CA HIS A 98 1.83 -7.77 -13.42
C HIS A 98 3.16 -7.33 -12.81
N GLU A 99 3.60 -6.12 -13.15
CA GLU A 99 4.82 -5.55 -12.56
C GLU A 99 4.71 -5.47 -11.03
N GLY A 100 5.75 -5.94 -10.34
CA GLY A 100 5.77 -6.10 -8.88
C GLY A 100 5.14 -7.38 -8.34
N SER A 101 4.62 -8.29 -9.18
CA SER A 101 4.11 -9.59 -8.74
C SER A 101 5.20 -10.53 -8.21
N ALA A 102 6.44 -10.39 -8.70
CA ALA A 102 7.55 -11.23 -8.25
C ALA A 102 8.00 -10.82 -6.84
N PRO A 103 8.22 -11.77 -5.91
CA PRO A 103 8.73 -11.48 -4.57
C PRO A 103 9.98 -10.60 -4.54
N ALA A 104 10.87 -10.73 -5.53
CA ALA A 104 11.98 -9.80 -5.71
C ALA A 104 12.52 -9.78 -7.14
N LEU A 105 13.14 -8.67 -7.53
CA LEU A 105 14.11 -8.58 -8.61
C LEU A 105 15.50 -8.64 -7.98
N VAL A 106 16.26 -9.71 -8.24
CA VAL A 106 17.63 -9.86 -7.76
C VAL A 106 18.58 -9.31 -8.82
N ILE A 107 19.48 -8.41 -8.43
CA ILE A 107 20.41 -7.74 -9.33
C ILE A 107 21.84 -7.95 -8.86
N ASN A 108 22.66 -8.54 -9.72
CA ASN A 108 24.10 -8.56 -9.54
C ASN A 108 24.73 -7.40 -10.32
N HIS A 109 24.79 -6.21 -9.73
CA HIS A 109 25.42 -5.04 -10.34
C HIS A 109 26.96 -5.02 -10.15
N THR A 110 27.53 -6.05 -9.54
CA THR A 110 28.97 -6.17 -9.36
C THR A 110 29.65 -6.58 -10.67
N SER A 111 30.98 -6.45 -10.73
CA SER A 111 31.82 -6.88 -11.86
C SER A 111 32.71 -8.09 -11.55
N GLN A 112 32.72 -8.54 -10.29
CA GLN A 112 33.76 -9.41 -9.75
C GLN A 112 33.41 -10.90 -9.78
N ASP A 113 32.22 -11.29 -9.28
CA ASP A 113 31.86 -12.70 -9.07
C ASP A 113 30.37 -13.00 -9.33
N VAL A 114 30.05 -14.28 -9.42
CA VAL A 114 28.70 -14.80 -9.62
C VAL A 114 27.93 -14.79 -8.30
N LEU A 115 26.80 -14.11 -8.29
CA LEU A 115 25.84 -14.17 -7.19
C LEU A 115 25.03 -15.47 -7.32
N THR A 116 25.10 -16.34 -6.33
CA THR A 116 24.26 -17.55 -6.27
C THR A 116 23.18 -17.36 -5.23
N TYR A 117 21.92 -17.64 -5.55
CA TYR A 117 20.83 -17.53 -4.59
C TYR A 117 19.80 -18.64 -4.74
N LYS A 118 19.06 -18.90 -3.66
CA LYS A 118 17.97 -19.87 -3.61
C LYS A 118 16.96 -19.54 -2.51
N GLN A 119 15.83 -20.25 -2.52
CA GLN A 119 14.98 -20.32 -1.34
C GLN A 119 15.65 -21.16 -0.24
N SER A 120 15.58 -20.71 1.00
CA SER A 120 16.06 -21.44 2.18
C SER A 120 15.40 -22.82 2.25
N GLY A 121 16.22 -23.87 2.30
CA GLY A 121 15.77 -25.27 2.26
C GLY A 121 15.59 -25.89 0.86
N SER A 122 15.67 -25.08 -0.21
CA SER A 122 15.65 -25.59 -1.59
C SER A 122 17.02 -26.12 -2.02
N GLN A 123 17.01 -27.04 -3.00
CA GLN A 123 18.20 -27.49 -3.73
C GLN A 123 18.38 -26.75 -5.07
N GLU A 124 17.34 -26.06 -5.53
CA GLU A 124 17.36 -25.29 -6.79
C GLU A 124 18.10 -23.97 -6.56
N GLU A 125 19.35 -23.91 -7.04
CA GLU A 125 20.19 -22.71 -6.99
C GLU A 125 20.17 -21.99 -8.34
N VAL A 126 20.14 -20.65 -8.27
CA VAL A 126 20.24 -19.78 -9.43
C VAL A 126 21.58 -19.06 -9.36
N HIS A 127 22.33 -19.14 -10.46
CA HIS A 127 23.57 -18.41 -10.66
C HIS A 127 23.29 -17.17 -11.51
N LEU A 128 23.64 -16.00 -10.99
CA LEU A 128 23.44 -14.70 -11.62
C LEU A 128 24.81 -14.07 -11.84
N VAL A 129 25.26 -14.04 -13.09
CA VAL A 129 26.61 -13.55 -13.42
C VAL A 129 26.68 -12.01 -13.27
N PRO A 130 27.88 -11.43 -13.18
CA PRO A 130 28.07 -9.98 -13.14
C PRO A 130 27.27 -9.23 -14.22
N GLY A 131 26.52 -8.19 -13.80
CA GLY A 131 25.70 -7.34 -14.66
C GLY A 131 24.29 -7.87 -14.95
N GLU A 132 23.91 -9.06 -14.46
CA GLU A 132 22.58 -9.62 -14.69
C GLU A 132 21.57 -9.25 -13.61
N ALA A 133 20.30 -9.27 -14.02
CA ALA A 133 19.15 -9.11 -13.15
C ALA A 133 18.11 -10.20 -13.47
N ARG A 134 17.46 -10.74 -12.43
CA ARG A 134 16.45 -11.79 -12.61
C ARG A 134 15.34 -11.70 -11.57
N LEU A 135 14.11 -11.87 -12.04
CA LEU A 135 12.95 -12.00 -11.16
C LEU A 135 13.01 -13.32 -10.39
N PHE A 136 12.72 -13.25 -9.10
CA PHE A 136 12.73 -14.37 -8.18
C PHE A 136 11.30 -14.78 -7.83
N ALA A 137 11.03 -16.08 -7.90
CA ALA A 137 9.82 -16.72 -7.38
C ALA A 137 10.23 -17.84 -6.41
N TRP A 138 9.37 -18.15 -5.44
CA TRP A 138 9.63 -19.22 -4.48
C TRP A 138 9.59 -20.58 -5.18
N ALA A 139 10.69 -21.34 -5.09
CA ALA A 139 10.82 -22.69 -5.65
C ALA A 139 9.84 -23.69 -5.00
N ASP A 140 9.55 -23.51 -3.71
CA ASP A 140 8.49 -24.17 -2.97
C ASP A 140 7.61 -23.10 -2.29
N PRO A 141 6.44 -22.76 -2.86
CA PRO A 141 5.48 -21.84 -2.26
C PRO A 141 4.99 -22.26 -0.86
N THR A 142 5.11 -23.56 -0.52
CA THR A 142 4.74 -24.11 0.79
C THR A 142 5.89 -24.12 1.80
N GLY A 143 7.11 -23.81 1.36
CA GLY A 143 8.31 -23.78 2.16
C GLY A 143 8.56 -22.44 2.88
N THR A 144 9.73 -22.32 3.48
CA THR A 144 10.15 -21.08 4.15
C THR A 144 10.40 -19.97 3.14
N ARG A 145 9.70 -18.84 3.29
CA ARG A 145 9.88 -17.63 2.45
C ARG A 145 11.07 -16.81 2.91
N LYS A 146 12.27 -17.34 2.68
CA LYS A 146 13.54 -16.64 2.88
C LYS A 146 14.47 -16.94 1.72
N LEU A 147 15.10 -15.92 1.18
CA LEU A 147 16.11 -16.03 0.14
C LEU A 147 17.47 -16.14 0.82
N THR A 148 18.22 -17.18 0.50
CA THR A 148 19.64 -17.29 0.86
C THR A 148 20.49 -16.98 -0.35
N TRP A 149 21.60 -16.29 -0.12
CA TRP A 149 22.53 -15.89 -1.17
C TRP A 149 23.95 -16.21 -0.77
N THR A 150 24.80 -16.40 -1.77
CA THR A 150 26.24 -16.64 -1.67
C THR A 150 26.92 -15.79 -2.72
N TYR A 151 27.94 -15.05 -2.31
CA TYR A 151 28.78 -14.25 -3.17
C TYR A 151 30.24 -14.45 -2.74
N ALA A 152 31.04 -15.07 -3.60
CA ALA A 152 32.36 -15.57 -3.24
C ALA A 152 32.31 -16.47 -1.98
N ALA A 153 33.06 -16.13 -0.93
CA ALA A 153 33.06 -16.85 0.35
C ALA A 153 31.97 -16.38 1.34
N ASN A 154 31.21 -15.33 1.00
CA ASN A 154 30.23 -14.71 1.88
C ASN A 154 28.83 -15.26 1.62
N THR A 155 28.06 -15.44 2.68
CA THR A 155 26.68 -15.91 2.60
C THR A 155 25.76 -15.03 3.43
N GLY A 156 24.48 -15.02 3.09
CA GLY A 156 23.46 -14.33 3.87
C GLY A 156 22.05 -14.84 3.59
N GLU A 157 21.10 -14.33 4.37
CA GLU A 157 19.69 -14.66 4.26
C GLU A 157 18.86 -13.38 4.37
N HIS A 158 17.77 -13.30 3.60
CA HIS A 158 16.89 -12.14 3.58
C HIS A 158 15.42 -12.56 3.39
N SER A 159 14.49 -11.95 4.14
CA SER A 159 13.06 -12.32 4.09
C SER A 159 12.26 -11.65 2.96
N LEU A 160 12.82 -10.61 2.33
CA LEU A 160 12.21 -9.81 1.26
C LEU A 160 10.98 -9.01 1.68
N LEU A 161 10.71 -8.91 2.99
CA LEU A 161 9.53 -8.22 3.53
C LEU A 161 9.78 -6.76 3.95
N LYS A 162 11.05 -6.38 4.10
CA LYS A 162 11.44 -5.06 4.59
C LYS A 162 12.70 -4.58 3.89
N ASP A 163 12.91 -3.29 4.02
CA ASP A 163 14.11 -2.62 3.57
C ASP A 163 15.24 -2.95 4.54
N GLU A 164 16.39 -3.32 3.99
CA GLU A 164 17.54 -3.74 4.76
C GLU A 164 18.80 -3.63 3.90
N CYS A 165 19.93 -3.34 4.50
CA CYS A 165 21.20 -3.31 3.81
C CYS A 165 22.30 -3.98 4.64
N GLY A 166 23.31 -4.47 3.95
CA GLY A 166 24.53 -4.96 4.57
C GLY A 166 25.70 -4.84 3.63
N GLN A 167 26.87 -5.21 4.12
CA GLN A 167 28.12 -5.12 3.38
C GLN A 167 29.09 -6.20 3.84
N PHE A 168 29.96 -6.61 2.94
CA PHE A 168 31.03 -7.56 3.22
C PHE A 168 32.26 -7.27 2.36
N PRO A 169 33.47 -7.57 2.84
CA PRO A 169 34.67 -7.47 2.02
C PRO A 169 34.70 -8.60 0.99
N TYR A 170 34.94 -8.26 -0.28
CA TYR A 170 35.25 -9.24 -1.32
C TYR A 170 36.75 -9.53 -1.34
N ASP A 171 37.57 -8.47 -1.32
CA ASP A 171 39.02 -8.52 -1.20
C ASP A 171 39.55 -7.36 -0.31
N ALA A 172 40.86 -7.15 -0.27
CA ALA A 172 41.48 -6.10 0.55
C ALA A 172 41.09 -4.66 0.16
N ASN A 173 40.66 -4.44 -1.08
CA ASN A 173 40.38 -3.14 -1.67
C ASN A 173 38.91 -2.98 -2.08
N THR A 174 38.16 -4.09 -2.23
CA THR A 174 36.80 -4.10 -2.76
C THR A 174 35.80 -4.49 -1.66
N GLN A 175 34.85 -3.59 -1.41
CA GLN A 175 33.71 -3.83 -0.52
C GLN A 175 32.44 -3.97 -1.35
N ILE A 176 31.70 -5.05 -1.10
CA ILE A 176 30.40 -5.30 -1.74
C ILE A 176 29.31 -4.97 -0.74
N HIS A 177 28.31 -4.26 -1.23
CA HIS A 177 27.10 -3.90 -0.50
C HIS A 177 25.93 -4.68 -1.09
N TRP A 178 24.97 -5.03 -0.24
CA TRP A 178 23.66 -5.48 -0.66
C TRP A 178 22.59 -4.59 -0.05
N VAL A 179 21.57 -4.25 -0.84
CA VAL A 179 20.45 -3.40 -0.42
C VAL A 179 19.14 -4.00 -0.92
N SER A 180 18.20 -4.16 0.00
CA SER A 180 16.80 -4.49 -0.25
C SER A 180 15.97 -3.22 -0.13
N PHE A 181 15.27 -2.84 -1.19
CA PHE A 181 14.40 -1.66 -1.22
C PHE A 181 13.20 -1.90 -2.16
N LEU A 182 12.19 -1.04 -2.10
CA LEU A 182 11.08 -1.06 -3.08
C LEU A 182 11.39 -0.10 -4.25
N ASP A 183 11.17 -0.58 -5.47
CA ASP A 183 11.09 0.21 -6.71
C ASP A 183 9.70 0.01 -7.35
N GLY A 184 8.86 1.04 -7.35
CA GLY A 184 7.40 0.97 -7.38
C GLY A 184 6.84 -0.11 -6.45
N ARG A 185 6.24 -1.14 -7.06
CA ARG A 185 5.70 -2.33 -6.37
C ARG A 185 6.69 -3.50 -6.29
N GLN A 186 7.83 -3.38 -6.97
CA GLN A 186 8.81 -4.45 -7.08
C GLN A 186 9.84 -4.31 -5.97
N ARG A 187 9.93 -5.31 -5.11
CA ARG A 187 11.07 -5.45 -4.20
C ARG A 187 12.33 -5.70 -5.03
N VAL A 188 13.39 -4.94 -4.80
CA VAL A 188 14.69 -5.11 -5.47
C VAL A 188 15.72 -5.53 -4.41
N LEU A 189 16.49 -6.58 -4.71
CA LEU A 189 17.66 -6.98 -3.93
C LEU A 189 18.91 -6.77 -4.79
N LEU A 190 19.60 -5.67 -4.54
CA LEU A 190 20.75 -5.19 -5.32
C LEU A 190 22.06 -5.55 -4.63
N PHE A 191 23.00 -6.17 -5.35
CA PHE A 191 24.40 -6.35 -4.95
C PHE A 191 25.27 -5.42 -5.79
N THR A 192 26.09 -4.56 -5.16
CA THR A 192 26.90 -3.55 -5.84
C THR A 192 28.13 -3.15 -5.03
N ASP A 193 29.21 -2.77 -5.71
CA ASP A 193 30.37 -2.06 -5.15
C ASP A 193 30.26 -0.52 -5.26
N ASP A 194 29.21 -0.01 -5.92
CA ASP A 194 28.96 1.43 -6.05
C ASP A 194 28.18 1.99 -4.84
N VAL A 195 28.90 2.69 -3.97
CA VAL A 195 28.36 3.36 -2.77
C VAL A 195 27.34 4.47 -3.12
N ALA A 196 27.45 5.10 -4.29
CA ALA A 196 26.47 6.11 -4.71
C ALA A 196 25.10 5.48 -5.01
N LEU A 197 25.07 4.27 -5.58
CA LEU A 197 23.84 3.51 -5.78
C LEU A 197 23.22 3.08 -4.45
N VAL A 198 24.04 2.62 -3.50
CA VAL A 198 23.57 2.27 -2.14
C VAL A 198 22.92 3.47 -1.48
N SER A 199 23.57 4.64 -1.55
CA SER A 199 23.05 5.87 -0.94
C SER A 199 21.74 6.31 -1.56
N LYS A 200 21.60 6.20 -2.89
CA LYS A 200 20.35 6.50 -3.60
C LYS A 200 19.22 5.54 -3.22
N ALA A 201 19.51 4.24 -3.16
CA ALA A 201 18.52 3.23 -2.79
C ALA A 201 17.99 3.45 -1.36
N LEU A 202 18.86 3.82 -0.42
CA LEU A 202 18.47 4.11 0.97
C LEU A 202 17.72 5.44 1.13
N GLN A 203 18.01 6.44 0.29
CA GLN A 203 17.34 7.74 0.32
C GLN A 203 16.05 7.78 -0.49
N ALA A 204 15.79 6.77 -1.32
CA ALA A 204 14.61 6.73 -2.19
C ALA A 204 13.31 6.86 -1.38
N GLU A 205 13.22 6.21 -0.21
CA GLU A 205 12.04 6.29 0.67
C GLU A 205 11.88 7.68 1.31
N GLU A 206 12.98 8.34 1.71
CA GLU A 206 12.93 9.66 2.37
C GLU A 206 12.67 10.82 1.39
N MET A 207 13.09 10.67 0.13
CA MET A 207 12.98 11.71 -0.89
C MET A 207 11.71 11.59 -1.74
N GLU A 208 10.89 10.56 -1.50
CA GLU A 208 9.72 10.28 -2.31
C GLU A 208 8.60 11.31 -2.07
N GLN A 209 8.23 12.05 -3.11
CA GLN A 209 7.07 12.93 -3.09
C GLN A 209 5.82 12.15 -3.51
N ALA A 210 4.68 12.48 -2.90
CA ALA A 210 3.41 11.90 -3.31
C ALA A 210 3.07 12.36 -4.73
N ASP A 211 2.90 11.41 -5.65
CA ASP A 211 2.39 11.67 -7.00
C ASP A 211 0.96 12.20 -6.97
N HIS A 212 0.17 11.66 -6.02
CA HIS A 212 -1.22 12.00 -5.85
C HIS A 212 -1.55 12.29 -4.39
N GLU A 213 -2.17 13.44 -4.16
CA GLU A 213 -2.69 13.86 -2.87
C GLU A 213 -4.16 14.25 -3.04
N ILE A 214 -5.05 13.51 -2.40
CA ILE A 214 -6.49 13.75 -2.43
C ILE A 214 -6.96 14.03 -1.00
N THR A 215 -7.50 15.22 -0.80
CA THR A 215 -8.10 15.63 0.48
C THR A 215 -9.61 15.68 0.32
N PHE A 216 -10.32 14.85 1.08
CA PHE A 216 -11.77 14.86 1.18
C PHE A 216 -12.19 15.49 2.51
N SER A 217 -12.97 16.56 2.45
CA SER A 217 -13.46 17.30 3.61
C SER A 217 -14.98 17.37 3.60
N LEU A 218 -15.62 16.75 4.60
CA LEU A 218 -17.07 16.83 4.79
C LEU A 218 -17.39 17.72 5.99
N HIS A 219 -18.26 18.72 5.78
CA HIS A 219 -18.71 19.61 6.86
C HIS A 219 -19.54 18.86 7.90
N SER A 220 -20.47 18.01 7.47
CA SER A 220 -21.34 17.25 8.36
C SER A 220 -21.94 16.03 7.65
N LEU A 221 -22.07 14.92 8.37
CA LEU A 221 -22.77 13.70 7.97
C LEU A 221 -23.90 13.44 8.97
N GLY A 222 -25.09 13.08 8.50
CA GLY A 222 -26.23 12.75 9.34
C GLY A 222 -26.96 11.50 8.84
N LEU A 223 -27.45 10.69 9.77
CA LEU A 223 -28.31 9.53 9.55
C LEU A 223 -29.61 9.77 10.33
N SER A 224 -30.74 9.70 9.61
CA SER A 224 -32.09 9.86 10.17
C SER A 224 -32.86 8.55 10.03
N LEU A 225 -33.40 8.06 11.15
CA LEU A 225 -34.35 6.97 11.15
C LEU A 225 -35.76 7.57 11.08
N VAL A 226 -36.47 7.32 9.99
CA VAL A 226 -37.81 7.86 9.76
C VAL A 226 -38.84 6.75 9.83
N ASN A 227 -39.94 6.98 10.56
CA ASN A 227 -41.12 6.14 10.50
C ASN A 227 -41.93 6.52 9.26
N ASN A 228 -42.04 5.59 8.32
CA ASN A 228 -42.67 5.82 7.02
C ASN A 228 -44.20 5.97 7.09
N GLU A 229 -44.86 5.40 8.11
CA GLU A 229 -46.33 5.43 8.22
C GLU A 229 -46.82 6.82 8.64
N ASN A 230 -46.17 7.41 9.64
CA ASN A 230 -46.51 8.74 10.16
C ASN A 230 -45.61 9.86 9.61
N LYS A 231 -44.62 9.52 8.78
CA LYS A 231 -43.64 10.44 8.17
C LYS A 231 -42.87 11.27 9.20
N GLN A 232 -42.59 10.69 10.37
CA GLN A 232 -41.87 11.38 11.45
C GLN A 232 -40.47 10.80 11.64
N GLU A 233 -39.50 11.69 11.87
CA GLU A 233 -38.15 11.30 12.29
C GLU A 233 -38.20 10.76 13.73
N VAL A 234 -37.69 9.53 13.89
CA VAL A 234 -37.66 8.78 15.15
C VAL A 234 -36.33 8.97 15.86
N SER A 235 -35.22 9.06 15.11
CA SER A 235 -33.92 9.43 15.67
C SER A 235 -33.00 10.03 14.61
N TYR A 236 -32.07 10.86 15.06
CA TYR A 236 -31.02 11.44 14.23
C TYR A 236 -29.67 11.25 14.92
N VAL A 237 -28.68 10.78 14.17
CA VAL A 237 -27.28 10.69 14.59
C VAL A 237 -26.42 11.36 13.54
N GLY A 238 -25.54 12.28 13.93
CA GLY A 238 -24.67 12.94 12.96
C GLY A 238 -23.29 13.28 13.51
N ILE A 239 -22.33 13.31 12.60
CA ILE A 239 -21.00 13.87 12.79
C ILE A 239 -21.05 15.28 12.20
N THR A 240 -20.84 16.30 13.01
CA THR A 240 -20.83 17.69 12.54
C THR A 240 -19.46 18.29 12.78
N SER A 241 -19.06 19.21 11.89
CA SER A 241 -17.98 20.17 12.10
C SER A 241 -17.95 20.64 13.56
N SER A 242 -16.79 20.50 14.22
CA SER A 242 -16.61 20.85 15.64
C SER A 242 -16.69 22.35 15.95
N GLY A 243 -17.00 23.18 14.94
CA GLY A 243 -17.35 24.58 15.11
C GLY A 243 -16.69 25.52 14.11
N VAL A 244 -17.13 26.78 14.14
CA VAL A 244 -16.52 27.88 13.39
C VAL A 244 -15.13 28.17 13.96
N VAL A 245 -14.13 28.24 13.08
CA VAL A 245 -12.79 28.69 13.44
C VAL A 245 -12.56 30.06 12.86
N TRP A 246 -12.11 30.98 13.70
CA TRP A 246 -11.54 32.23 13.25
C TRP A 246 -10.03 32.15 13.40
N GLU A 247 -9.32 32.60 12.38
CA GLU A 247 -7.85 32.66 12.37
C GLU A 247 -7.37 34.07 12.03
N MET A 248 -6.21 34.43 12.58
CA MET A 248 -5.46 35.65 12.24
C MET A 248 -4.11 35.28 11.64
N LYS A 249 -3.57 36.16 10.77
CA LYS A 249 -2.23 36.00 10.21
C LYS A 249 -1.35 37.22 10.52
N PRO A 250 -0.80 37.34 11.75
CA PRO A 250 0.09 38.45 12.12
C PRO A 250 1.43 38.45 11.39
N LYS A 251 1.87 37.28 10.90
CA LYS A 251 3.13 37.08 10.15
C LYS A 251 2.88 36.16 8.94
N GLN A 252 3.66 35.09 8.78
CA GLN A 252 3.55 34.15 7.64
C GLN A 252 2.56 32.99 7.88
N LYS A 253 2.21 32.67 9.13
CA LYS A 253 1.33 31.53 9.48
C LYS A 253 -0.01 32.00 10.06
N TRP A 254 -1.09 31.31 9.69
CA TRP A 254 -2.41 31.43 10.31
C TRP A 254 -2.38 30.86 11.73
N LYS A 255 -3.03 31.54 12.67
CA LYS A 255 -3.16 31.12 14.06
C LYS A 255 -4.62 31.26 14.51
N PRO A 256 -5.18 30.26 15.21
CA PRO A 256 -6.54 30.35 15.71
C PRO A 256 -6.66 31.43 16.79
N PHE A 257 -7.81 32.11 16.83
CA PHE A 257 -8.20 32.97 17.95
C PHE A 257 -8.52 32.14 19.19
N SER A 258 -8.51 32.77 20.37
CA SER A 258 -9.01 32.13 21.60
C SER A 258 -10.52 31.91 21.52
N GLN A 259 -11.06 30.93 22.26
CA GLN A 259 -12.49 30.60 22.23
C GLN A 259 -13.39 31.81 22.52
N LYS A 260 -13.00 32.68 23.46
CA LYS A 260 -13.74 33.91 23.78
C LYS A 260 -13.78 34.87 22.59
N GLN A 261 -12.65 35.05 21.89
CA GLN A 261 -12.56 35.91 20.71
C GLN A 261 -13.34 35.33 19.53
N ILE A 262 -13.32 34.01 19.34
CA ILE A 262 -14.12 33.30 18.32
C ILE A 262 -15.61 33.58 18.52
N MET A 263 -16.12 33.44 19.75
CA MET A 263 -17.53 33.71 20.06
C MET A 263 -17.92 35.17 19.74
N LEU A 264 -17.05 36.13 20.09
CA LEU A 264 -17.29 37.56 19.88
C LEU A 264 -17.24 37.95 18.39
N LEU A 265 -16.25 37.41 17.66
CA LEU A 265 -16.12 37.54 16.21
C LEU A 265 -17.36 36.97 15.51
N GLU A 266 -17.76 35.76 15.87
CA GLU A 266 -18.89 35.09 15.23
C GLU A 266 -20.21 35.81 15.50
N GLN A 267 -20.44 36.26 16.74
CA GLN A 267 -21.63 37.04 17.09
C GLN A 267 -21.70 38.34 16.28
N SER A 268 -20.57 39.03 16.13
CA SER A 268 -20.52 40.32 15.44
C SER A 268 -20.55 40.18 13.93
N TYR A 269 -19.94 39.12 13.40
CA TYR A 269 -20.01 38.77 11.98
C TYR A 269 -21.44 38.42 11.57
N LYS A 270 -22.19 37.66 12.39
CA LYS A 270 -23.62 37.40 12.15
C LYS A 270 -24.46 38.67 12.12
N LYS A 271 -24.19 39.63 13.02
CA LYS A 271 -24.85 40.94 12.99
C LYS A 271 -24.53 41.69 11.70
N TYR A 272 -23.25 41.75 11.33
CA TYR A 272 -22.78 42.35 10.08
C TYR A 272 -23.42 41.71 8.84
N GLN A 273 -23.61 40.39 8.80
CA GLN A 273 -24.29 39.73 7.67
C GLN A 273 -25.72 40.23 7.46
N VAL A 274 -26.39 40.66 8.53
CA VAL A 274 -27.76 41.18 8.48
C VAL A 274 -27.77 42.68 8.20
N SER A 275 -26.96 43.47 8.91
CA SER A 275 -26.96 44.94 8.79
C SER A 275 -26.18 45.45 7.59
N LYS A 276 -25.17 44.69 7.12
CA LYS A 276 -24.14 45.12 6.16
C LYS A 276 -23.46 46.44 6.53
N ASP A 277 -23.25 46.66 7.83
CA ASP A 277 -22.57 47.85 8.32
C ASP A 277 -21.13 47.92 7.78
N HIS A 278 -20.76 49.08 7.23
CA HIS A 278 -19.44 49.30 6.66
C HIS A 278 -18.46 49.87 7.69
N GLY A 279 -17.18 49.53 7.53
CA GLY A 279 -16.08 50.08 8.33
C GLY A 279 -15.69 49.28 9.56
N TRP A 280 -15.01 49.96 10.49
CA TRP A 280 -14.42 49.33 11.68
C TRP A 280 -15.47 49.11 12.78
N ILE A 281 -15.62 47.85 13.19
CA ILE A 281 -16.53 47.41 14.25
C ILE A 281 -15.71 47.13 15.50
N LYS A 282 -16.04 47.84 16.58
CA LYS A 282 -15.44 47.63 17.90
C LYS A 282 -16.12 46.47 18.63
N LEU A 283 -15.37 45.40 18.86
CA LEU A 283 -15.83 44.19 19.52
C LEU A 283 -15.60 44.26 21.04
N ASP A 284 -14.45 44.80 21.45
CA ASP A 284 -14.05 45.01 22.85
C ASP A 284 -13.08 46.22 22.94
N ASN A 285 -12.68 46.63 24.14
CA ASN A 285 -11.83 47.79 24.39
C ASN A 285 -10.52 47.81 23.60
N ASN A 286 -9.98 46.64 23.25
CA ASN A 286 -8.76 46.50 22.43
C ASN A 286 -8.93 45.51 21.27
N PHE A 287 -10.13 45.41 20.71
CA PHE A 287 -10.42 44.49 19.62
C PHE A 287 -11.35 45.13 18.59
N GLU A 288 -10.79 45.48 17.43
CA GLU A 288 -11.50 46.13 16.34
C GLU A 288 -11.25 45.40 15.03
N VAL A 289 -12.33 45.14 14.30
CA VAL A 289 -12.29 44.37 13.06
C VAL A 289 -13.08 45.06 11.96
N ASN A 290 -12.74 44.75 10.72
CA ASN A 290 -13.51 45.14 9.57
C ASN A 290 -13.78 43.89 8.70
N PHE A 291 -15.07 43.54 8.58
CA PHE A 291 -15.55 42.41 7.80
C PHE A 291 -15.84 42.74 6.33
N ASP A 292 -15.84 44.02 5.94
CA ASP A 292 -16.11 44.47 4.56
C ASP A 292 -14.87 44.44 3.66
N LYS A 293 -13.68 44.38 4.25
CA LYS A 293 -12.43 44.26 3.51
C LYS A 293 -12.22 42.85 2.96
N VAL A 294 -11.48 42.76 1.85
CA VAL A 294 -11.06 41.49 1.23
C VAL A 294 -9.52 41.48 1.15
N PRO A 295 -8.81 40.72 2.01
CA PRO A 295 -9.32 39.89 3.11
C PRO A 295 -9.88 40.71 4.28
N MET A 296 -10.69 40.10 5.14
CA MET A 296 -11.15 40.74 6.39
C MET A 296 -9.94 41.11 7.25
N GLU A 297 -10.03 42.18 8.04
CA GLU A 297 -8.89 42.68 8.81
C GLU A 297 -9.24 42.95 10.28
N MET A 298 -8.25 42.78 11.15
CA MET A 298 -8.25 43.26 12.53
C MET A 298 -7.22 44.38 12.64
N ARG A 299 -7.54 45.47 13.34
CA ARG A 299 -6.60 46.60 13.57
C ARG A 299 -5.96 46.54 14.96
N LEU A 300 -6.75 46.15 15.96
CA LEU A 300 -6.33 46.00 17.36
C LEU A 300 -6.62 44.58 17.84
N PRO A 301 -5.72 43.94 18.60
CA PRO A 301 -4.46 44.48 19.14
C PRO A 301 -3.30 44.50 18.13
N VAL A 302 -3.42 43.79 17.01
CA VAL A 302 -2.40 43.70 15.96
C VAL A 302 -3.07 43.87 14.61
N HIS A 303 -2.52 44.75 13.77
CA HIS A 303 -3.01 44.93 12.42
C HIS A 303 -2.67 43.70 11.56
N CYS A 304 -3.65 42.89 11.22
CA CYS A 304 -3.45 41.69 10.41
C CYS A 304 -4.74 41.20 9.74
N PRO A 305 -4.64 40.44 8.64
CA PRO A 305 -5.79 39.81 8.03
C PRO A 305 -6.32 38.69 8.93
N ILE A 306 -7.64 38.55 8.92
CA ILE A 306 -8.40 37.52 9.62
C ILE A 306 -9.24 36.75 8.60
N LYS A 307 -9.57 35.50 8.92
CA LYS A 307 -10.50 34.70 8.12
C LYS A 307 -11.40 33.86 9.02
N ARG A 308 -12.55 33.51 8.46
CA ARG A 308 -13.53 32.62 9.04
C ARG A 308 -13.56 31.33 8.24
N ASP A 309 -13.27 30.22 8.89
CA ASP A 309 -13.31 28.88 8.34
C ASP A 309 -14.19 27.97 9.21
N PHE A 310 -14.36 26.73 8.76
CA PHE A 310 -15.01 25.66 9.52
C PHE A 310 -14.03 24.49 9.64
N LEU A 311 -13.97 23.87 10.82
CA LEU A 311 -13.32 22.56 10.91
C LEU A 311 -14.19 21.55 10.18
N SER A 312 -13.58 20.68 9.38
CA SER A 312 -14.32 19.60 8.75
C SER A 312 -14.81 18.64 9.82
N GLY A 313 -16.07 18.18 9.74
CA GLY A 313 -16.59 17.14 10.62
C GLY A 313 -15.93 15.79 10.34
N ILE A 314 -15.55 15.56 9.07
CA ILE A 314 -14.76 14.41 8.64
C ILE A 314 -13.69 14.92 7.67
N GLN A 315 -12.43 14.58 7.90
CA GLN A 315 -11.32 14.90 7.00
C GLN A 315 -10.55 13.63 6.70
N ILE A 316 -10.53 13.23 5.43
CA ILE A 316 -9.77 12.07 4.97
C ILE A 316 -8.71 12.58 4.00
N GLU A 317 -7.45 12.26 4.28
CA GLU A 317 -6.29 12.55 3.44
C GLU A 317 -5.77 11.23 2.88
N PHE A 318 -5.81 11.10 1.55
CA PHE A 318 -5.22 9.99 0.83
C PHE A 318 -3.97 10.48 0.10
N LYS A 319 -2.83 9.87 0.40
CA LYS A 319 -1.57 10.09 -0.30
C LYS A 319 -1.11 8.81 -0.96
N GLN A 320 -0.66 8.93 -2.20
CA GLN A 320 -0.09 7.83 -2.96
C GLN A 320 1.15 8.31 -3.71
N SER A 321 2.20 7.51 -3.63
CA SER A 321 3.42 7.56 -4.43
C SER A 321 3.69 6.16 -5.02
N PRO A 322 4.75 5.97 -5.83
CA PRO A 322 5.09 4.66 -6.39
C PRO A 322 5.32 3.58 -5.32
N HIS A 323 5.95 3.92 -4.20
CA HIS A 323 6.32 2.99 -3.12
C HIS A 323 5.47 3.14 -1.84
N GLN A 324 4.66 4.20 -1.70
CA GLN A 324 3.88 4.47 -0.48
C GLN A 324 2.39 4.73 -0.74
N ARG A 325 1.55 4.20 0.15
CA ARG A 325 0.13 4.56 0.26
C ARG A 325 -0.23 4.88 1.71
N SER A 326 -0.83 6.04 1.93
CA SER A 326 -1.29 6.47 3.25
C SER A 326 -2.74 6.94 3.16
N LEU A 327 -3.56 6.46 4.11
CA LEU A 327 -4.90 6.96 4.35
C LEU A 327 -4.94 7.46 5.79
N ARG A 328 -5.19 8.75 5.97
CA ARG A 328 -5.41 9.38 7.29
C ARG A 328 -6.86 9.85 7.34
N ALA A 329 -7.55 9.57 8.44
CA ALA A 329 -8.94 9.95 8.69
C ALA A 329 -9.08 10.53 10.10
#